data_AF-A0A9P5U650-F1
#
_entry.id   AF-A0A9P5U650-F1
#
_cell.length_a   1.000
_cell.length_b   1.000
_cell.length_c   1.000
_cell.angle_alpha   90.00
_cell.angle_beta   90.00
_cell.angle_gamma   90.00
#
_symmetry.space_group_name_H-M   'P 1'
#
loop_
_entity.id
_entity.type
_entity.pdbx_description
1 polymer ?
#
loop_
_entity_poly.entity_id
_entity_poly.type
_entity_poly.pdbx_seq_one_letter_code
_entity_poly.pdbx_strand_id
1 'polypeptide(L)'
;MSRKLVLLNEAQVERVKDIARACSLDVETSTIEDLHSADPLIECVNCSSPNERFFMRWPQAVCHVSHHVLVINSFGKETENIVAQEPTLPNLRFACCSYCHCGSDGFRGSLRSHLITVHKDVVNVDQLPTLNGDGDYRNLLNPRLFNRKDWYWNPCFALDKLGLVWRYTPSPSEPSAVEATSRLL
;
A
#
# COMPACT_ATOMS: atom_id res chain seq x y z
N MET A 1 26.56 10.25 -3.90
CA MET A 1 25.39 9.38 -4.13
C MET A 1 24.91 9.57 -5.56
N SER A 2 24.94 8.53 -6.39
CA SER A 2 24.45 8.60 -7.76
C SER A 2 22.91 8.64 -7.77
N ARG A 3 22.33 9.65 -8.43
CA ARG A 3 20.87 9.75 -8.61
C ARG A 3 20.46 8.79 -9.72
N LYS A 4 19.47 7.94 -9.45
CA LYS A 4 18.92 6.98 -10.42
C LYS A 4 17.64 7.57 -10.99
N LEU A 5 17.56 7.71 -12.30
CA LEU A 5 16.33 8.12 -12.99
C LEU A 5 15.40 6.90 -13.08
N VAL A 6 14.11 7.12 -12.84
CA VAL A 6 13.07 6.11 -13.04
C VAL A 6 12.21 6.54 -14.21
N LEU A 7 12.12 5.68 -15.22
CA LEU A 7 11.25 5.90 -16.37
C LEU A 7 9.92 5.19 -16.08
N LEU A 8 8.83 5.96 -16.07
CA LEU A 8 7.48 5.40 -16.07
C LEU A 8 6.96 5.26 -17.49
N ASN A 9 6.18 4.22 -17.71
CA ASN A 9 5.29 4.18 -18.86
C ASN A 9 4.02 5.01 -18.60
N GLU A 10 3.25 5.27 -19.65
CA GLU A 10 2.02 6.08 -19.59
C GLU A 10 1.02 5.57 -18.55
N ALA A 11 0.82 4.26 -18.46
CA ALA A 11 -0.11 3.67 -17.49
C ALA A 11 0.33 3.90 -16.04
N GLN A 12 1.63 3.87 -15.78
CA GLN A 12 2.20 4.17 -14.47
C GLN A 12 2.08 5.66 -14.14
N VAL A 13 2.26 6.55 -15.13
CA VAL A 13 2.06 7.99 -14.95
C VAL A 13 0.60 8.27 -14.57
N GLU A 14 -0.37 7.75 -15.31
CA GLU A 14 -1.79 7.95 -14.98
C GLU A 14 -2.13 7.40 -13.60
N ARG A 15 -1.54 6.26 -13.20
CA ARG A 15 -1.71 5.75 -11.85
C ARG A 15 -1.15 6.68 -10.78
N VAL A 16 0.03 7.29 -10.99
CA VAL A 16 0.56 8.31 -10.07
C VAL A 16 -0.40 9.49 -9.96
N LYS A 17 -0.96 9.96 -11.08
CA LYS A 17 -1.94 11.06 -11.09
C LYS A 17 -3.20 10.71 -10.31
N ASP A 18 -3.74 9.50 -10.49
CA ASP A 18 -4.91 9.04 -9.76
C ASP A 18 -4.65 8.97 -8.25
N ILE A 19 -3.47 8.52 -7.85
CA ILE A 19 -3.08 8.49 -6.44
C ILE A 19 -2.94 9.91 -5.88
N ALA A 20 -2.29 10.82 -6.61
CA ALA A 20 -2.16 12.22 -6.20
C ALA A 20 -3.54 12.87 -6.02
N ARG A 21 -4.46 12.72 -6.98
CA ARG A 21 -5.83 13.24 -6.89
C ARG A 21 -6.57 12.70 -5.66
N ALA A 22 -6.45 11.41 -5.39
CA ALA A 22 -7.10 10.80 -4.21
C ALA A 22 -6.54 11.31 -2.88
N CYS A 23 -5.30 11.80 -2.87
CA CYS A 23 -4.67 12.47 -1.74
C CYS A 23 -4.97 13.98 -1.70
N SER A 24 -5.86 14.49 -2.56
CA SER A 24 -6.12 15.92 -2.73
C SER A 24 -4.86 16.74 -3.10
N LEU A 25 -3.91 16.11 -3.76
CA LEU A 25 -2.70 16.75 -4.29
C LEU A 25 -2.98 17.27 -5.71
N ASP A 26 -2.43 18.44 -6.03
CA ASP A 26 -2.50 19.00 -7.38
C ASP A 26 -1.51 18.27 -8.29
N VAL A 27 -2.02 17.56 -9.30
CA VAL A 27 -1.22 16.72 -10.20
C VAL A 27 -0.14 17.50 -10.96
N GLU A 28 -0.36 18.79 -11.25
CA GLU A 28 0.55 19.59 -12.06
C GLU A 28 1.70 20.19 -11.23
N THR A 29 1.48 20.39 -9.93
CA THR A 29 2.42 21.10 -9.05
C THR A 29 3.00 20.23 -7.95
N SER A 30 2.32 19.14 -7.58
CA SER A 30 2.74 18.28 -6.49
C SER A 30 3.97 17.48 -6.86
N THR A 31 4.89 17.44 -5.91
CA THR A 31 6.12 16.68 -5.99
C THR A 31 5.91 15.26 -5.49
N ILE A 32 6.96 14.46 -5.62
CA ILE A 32 6.96 13.10 -5.09
C ILE A 32 7.11 13.13 -3.59
N GLU A 33 7.83 14.11 -3.06
CA GLU A 33 7.94 14.38 -1.65
C GLU A 33 6.56 14.67 -1.05
N ASP A 34 5.68 15.39 -1.77
CA ASP A 34 4.29 15.60 -1.36
C ASP A 34 3.50 14.29 -1.35
N LEU A 35 3.61 13.48 -2.41
CA LEU A 35 2.96 12.17 -2.49
C LEU A 35 3.48 11.19 -1.43
N HIS A 36 4.76 11.26 -1.12
CA HIS A 36 5.39 10.46 -0.08
C HIS A 36 4.98 10.92 1.32
N SER A 37 4.77 12.22 1.52
CA SER A 37 4.26 12.76 2.78
C SER A 37 2.79 12.42 2.98
N ALA A 38 1.99 12.36 1.91
CA ALA A 38 0.61 11.91 1.97
C ALA A 38 0.47 10.40 2.31
N ASP A 39 1.48 9.60 1.92
CA ASP A 39 1.60 8.15 2.13
C ASP A 39 0.26 7.37 2.17
N PRO A 40 -0.52 7.38 1.08
CA PRO A 40 -1.83 6.75 1.08
C PRO A 40 -1.75 5.24 1.28
N LEU A 41 -2.78 4.68 1.92
CA LEU A 41 -2.96 3.23 2.02
C LEU A 41 -3.84 2.79 0.84
N ILE A 42 -3.30 1.91 -0.02
CA ILE A 42 -3.94 1.56 -1.29
C ILE A 42 -4.33 0.08 -1.26
N GLU A 43 -5.63 -0.21 -1.38
CA GLU A 43 -6.16 -1.57 -1.50
C GLU A 43 -6.19 -2.02 -2.96
N CYS A 44 -5.73 -3.23 -3.23
CA CYS A 44 -5.99 -3.90 -4.50
C CYS A 44 -7.18 -4.85 -4.37
N VAL A 45 -8.26 -4.55 -5.10
CA VAL A 45 -9.49 -5.36 -5.04
C VAL A 45 -9.33 -6.69 -5.78
N ASN A 46 -8.48 -6.74 -6.81
CA ASN A 46 -8.26 -7.97 -7.59
C ASN A 46 -7.31 -8.95 -6.89
N CYS A 47 -6.32 -8.47 -6.14
CA CYS A 47 -5.44 -9.32 -5.33
C CYS A 47 -6.08 -9.76 -4.01
N SER A 48 -7.25 -9.21 -3.68
CA SER A 48 -8.01 -9.61 -2.51
C SER A 48 -8.65 -10.99 -2.75
N SER A 49 -8.39 -11.94 -1.86
CA SER A 49 -9.16 -13.19 -1.79
C SER A 49 -10.49 -12.92 -1.05
N PRO A 50 -11.50 -13.82 -1.09
CA PRO A 50 -12.76 -13.61 -0.37
C PRO A 50 -12.61 -13.26 1.12
N ASN A 51 -11.50 -13.70 1.73
CA ASN A 51 -11.22 -13.56 3.15
C ASN A 51 -10.06 -12.58 3.43
N GLU A 52 -9.57 -11.88 2.41
CA GLU A 52 -8.34 -11.10 2.45
C GLU A 52 -8.51 -9.71 1.86
N ARG A 53 -7.81 -8.75 2.45
CA ARG A 53 -7.58 -7.45 1.85
C ARG A 53 -6.09 -7.29 1.60
N PHE A 54 -5.74 -6.93 0.36
CA PHE A 54 -4.37 -6.67 -0.03
C PHE A 54 -4.14 -5.15 -0.03
N PHE A 55 -3.27 -4.66 0.85
CA PHE A 55 -2.87 -3.26 0.86
C PHE A 55 -1.44 -3.08 0.37
N MET A 56 -1.12 -1.88 -0.07
CA MET A 56 0.23 -1.46 -0.41
C MET A 56 0.37 0.06 -0.32
N ARG A 57 1.61 0.53 -0.34
CA ARG A 57 1.96 1.96 -0.47
C ARG A 57 2.07 2.37 -1.93
N TRP A 58 1.94 3.67 -2.18
CA TRP A 58 1.92 4.24 -3.54
C TRP A 58 3.05 3.76 -4.46
N PRO A 59 4.31 3.58 -4.02
CA PRO A 59 5.39 3.17 -4.93
C PRO A 59 5.19 1.76 -5.46
N GLN A 60 4.71 0.85 -4.61
CA GLN A 60 4.34 -0.50 -5.03
C GLN A 60 3.09 -0.48 -5.91
N ALA A 61 2.12 0.38 -5.62
CA ALA A 61 0.93 0.53 -6.45
C ALA A 61 1.28 0.96 -7.89
N VAL A 62 2.22 1.89 -8.07
CA VAL A 62 2.70 2.32 -9.39
C VAL A 62 3.29 1.15 -10.18
N CYS A 63 4.07 0.28 -9.55
CA CYS A 63 4.65 -0.90 -10.20
C CYS A 63 3.72 -2.12 -10.23
N HIS A 64 2.54 -2.04 -9.60
CA HIS A 64 1.60 -3.15 -9.54
C HIS A 64 0.94 -3.41 -10.90
N VAL A 65 0.28 -4.55 -11.03
CA VAL A 65 -0.40 -4.97 -12.26
C VAL A 65 -1.35 -3.87 -12.77
N SER A 66 -1.19 -3.46 -14.03
CA SER A 66 -1.84 -2.26 -14.59
C SER A 66 -3.37 -2.36 -14.64
N HIS A 67 -3.91 -3.55 -14.83
CA HIS A 67 -5.35 -3.80 -14.96
C HIS A 67 -6.06 -4.10 -13.62
N HIS A 68 -5.35 -4.04 -12.50
CA HIS A 68 -5.97 -4.20 -11.19
C HIS A 68 -6.62 -2.89 -10.74
N VAL A 69 -7.81 -3.02 -10.15
CA VAL A 69 -8.56 -1.95 -9.51
C VAL A 69 -7.94 -1.65 -8.16
N LEU A 70 -7.56 -0.39 -7.97
CA LEU A 70 -6.98 0.14 -6.75
C LEU A 70 -7.99 1.07 -6.07
N VAL A 71 -8.18 0.91 -4.76
CA VAL A 71 -9.02 1.77 -3.94
C VAL A 71 -8.13 2.45 -2.90
N ILE A 72 -8.17 3.77 -2.86
CA ILE A 72 -7.27 4.56 -2.03
C ILE A 72 -8.00 4.96 -0.75
N ASN A 73 -7.34 4.76 0.39
CA ASN A 73 -7.85 5.07 1.73
C ASN A 73 -9.21 4.41 2.00
N SER A 74 -9.33 3.13 1.68
CA SER A 74 -10.59 2.38 1.76
C SER A 74 -11.11 2.15 3.19
N PHE A 75 -10.39 2.62 4.21
CA PHE A 75 -10.82 2.67 5.61
C PHE A 75 -11.34 4.06 6.04
N GLY A 76 -11.35 5.04 5.14
CA GLY A 76 -11.77 6.41 5.44
C GLY A 76 -10.91 7.02 6.55
N LYS A 77 -11.54 7.48 7.63
CA LYS A 77 -10.86 8.14 8.76
C LYS A 77 -9.92 7.20 9.54
N GLU A 78 -10.12 5.89 9.47
CA GLU A 78 -9.26 4.92 10.16
C GLU A 78 -7.91 4.72 9.48
N THR A 79 -7.74 5.17 8.23
CA THR A 79 -6.47 5.02 7.50
C THR A 79 -5.31 5.67 8.25
N GLU A 80 -5.49 6.86 8.83
CA GLU A 80 -4.44 7.55 9.59
C GLU A 80 -4.01 6.73 10.82
N ASN A 81 -4.96 6.12 11.52
CA ASN A 81 -4.68 5.25 12.66
C ASN A 81 -3.92 3.98 12.25
N ILE A 82 -4.26 3.40 11.10
CA ILE A 82 -3.52 2.27 10.53
C ILE A 82 -2.07 2.66 10.27
N VAL A 83 -1.85 3.77 9.56
CA VAL A 83 -0.52 4.25 9.19
C VAL A 83 0.31 4.55 10.45
N ALA A 84 -0.27 5.22 11.45
CA ALA A 84 0.42 5.57 12.69
C ALA A 84 0.84 4.35 13.53
N GLN A 85 0.19 3.21 13.34
CA GLN A 85 0.48 1.97 14.06
C GLN A 85 1.36 0.99 13.29
N GLU A 86 1.78 1.35 12.07
CA GLU A 86 2.69 0.52 11.30
C GLU A 86 4.04 0.37 12.01
N PRO A 87 4.58 -0.87 12.04
CA PRO A 87 5.91 -1.08 12.58
C PRO A 87 6.92 -0.30 11.74
N THR A 88 7.81 0.44 12.40
CA THR A 88 8.88 1.19 11.72
C THR A 88 9.91 0.30 11.04
N LEU A 89 9.86 -1.01 11.28
CA LEU A 89 10.77 -1.98 10.71
C LEU A 89 10.19 -2.60 9.44
N PRO A 90 10.93 -2.59 8.32
CA PRO A 90 10.49 -3.19 7.07
C PRO A 90 10.58 -4.71 7.14
N ASN A 91 9.60 -5.32 7.79
CA ASN A 91 9.44 -6.76 7.82
C ASN A 91 8.32 -7.14 6.85
N LEU A 92 8.64 -8.08 5.97
CA LEU A 92 7.93 -8.33 4.72
C LEU A 92 6.54 -8.97 4.88
N ARG A 93 6.07 -9.27 6.09
CA ARG A 93 4.92 -10.16 6.32
C ARG A 93 4.16 -9.92 7.63
N PHE A 94 3.44 -8.81 7.75
CA PHE A 94 2.50 -8.65 8.85
C PHE A 94 1.07 -8.66 8.37
N ALA A 95 0.37 -9.72 8.76
CA ALA A 95 -1.05 -9.62 9.00
C ALA A 95 -1.24 -8.72 10.23
N CYS A 96 -2.00 -7.64 10.06
CA CYS A 96 -2.36 -6.73 11.12
C CYS A 96 -3.81 -6.98 11.53
N CYS A 97 -4.09 -6.90 12.82
CA CYS A 97 -5.46 -6.96 13.32
C CYS A 97 -6.22 -5.70 12.88
N SER A 98 -7.43 -5.86 12.37
CA SER A 98 -8.27 -4.72 11.92
C SER A 98 -8.80 -3.85 13.05
N TYR A 99 -8.89 -4.41 14.27
CA TYR A 99 -9.51 -3.74 15.42
C TYR A 99 -8.52 -2.89 16.20
N CYS A 100 -7.31 -3.40 16.40
CA CYS A 100 -6.24 -2.66 17.07
C CYS A 100 -5.24 -2.05 16.09
N HIS A 101 -5.10 -2.53 14.85
CA HIS A 101 -4.01 -2.22 13.89
C HIS A 101 -2.61 -2.62 14.34
N CYS A 102 -2.50 -3.33 15.45
CA CYS A 102 -1.25 -3.83 15.97
C CYS A 102 -0.69 -4.96 15.08
N GLY A 103 0.54 -4.75 14.60
CA GLY A 103 1.34 -5.77 13.90
C GLY A 103 1.68 -6.92 14.84
N SER A 104 1.89 -8.11 14.28
CA SER A 104 2.30 -9.30 15.05
C SER A 104 3.77 -9.25 15.50
N ASP A 105 4.45 -8.12 15.27
CA ASP A 105 5.83 -7.81 15.64
C ASP A 105 6.07 -8.02 17.14
N GLY A 106 6.53 -9.22 17.48
CA GLY A 106 7.03 -9.53 18.83
C GLY A 106 6.07 -10.32 19.70
N PHE A 107 4.83 -10.55 19.30
CA PHE A 107 4.05 -11.61 19.94
C PHE A 107 4.52 -12.94 19.35
N ARG A 108 5.10 -13.81 20.19
CA ARG A 108 5.23 -15.25 19.89
C ARG A 108 3.88 -15.93 19.58
N GLY A 109 2.77 -15.20 19.60
CA GLY A 109 1.43 -15.67 19.25
C GLY A 109 1.03 -15.25 17.83
N SER A 110 0.33 -16.14 17.14
CA SER A 110 -0.32 -15.86 15.87
C SER A 110 -1.36 -14.74 15.98
N LEU A 111 -1.71 -14.08 14.86
CA LEU A 111 -2.86 -13.17 14.78
C LEU A 111 -4.13 -13.78 15.40
N ARG A 112 -4.36 -15.08 15.22
CA ARG A 112 -5.43 -15.83 15.91
C ARG A 112 -5.37 -15.66 17.42
N SER A 113 -4.19 -15.88 18.02
CA SER A 113 -4.01 -15.79 19.47
C SER A 113 -4.30 -14.38 19.95
N HIS A 114 -3.88 -13.36 19.19
CA HIS A 114 -4.22 -11.97 19.45
C HIS A 114 -5.75 -11.73 19.39
N LEU A 115 -6.43 -12.14 18.32
CA LEU A 115 -7.89 -11.99 18.18
C LEU A 115 -8.65 -12.68 19.32
N ILE A 116 -8.24 -13.88 19.72
CA ILE A 116 -8.86 -14.63 20.83
C ILE A 116 -8.60 -13.98 22.19
N THR A 117 -7.42 -13.40 22.41
CA THR A 117 -7.06 -12.87 23.75
C THR A 117 -7.51 -11.44 23.95
N VAL A 118 -7.48 -10.62 22.90
CA VAL A 118 -7.74 -9.18 22.94
C VAL A 118 -9.13 -8.82 22.42
N HIS A 119 -9.66 -9.57 21.44
CA HIS A 119 -10.89 -9.22 20.71
C HIS A 119 -11.96 -10.33 20.74
N LYS A 120 -11.97 -11.19 21.77
CA LYS A 120 -12.94 -12.31 21.92
C LYS A 120 -14.41 -11.91 21.97
N ASP A 121 -14.68 -10.66 22.34
CA ASP A 121 -16.01 -10.08 22.48
C ASP A 121 -16.61 -9.71 21.12
N VAL A 122 -15.76 -9.42 20.13
CA VAL A 122 -16.18 -9.04 18.78
C VAL A 122 -15.89 -10.12 17.73
N VAL A 123 -14.94 -11.02 17.98
CA VAL A 123 -14.58 -12.12 17.08
C VAL A 123 -15.27 -13.41 17.51
N ASN A 124 -15.92 -14.09 16.57
CA ASN A 124 -16.47 -15.42 16.82
C ASN A 124 -15.35 -16.47 16.85
N VAL A 125 -14.86 -16.77 18.05
CA VAL A 125 -13.74 -17.71 18.28
C VAL A 125 -14.03 -19.13 17.75
N ASP A 126 -15.29 -19.55 17.74
CA ASP A 126 -15.70 -20.88 17.26
C ASP A 126 -15.58 -21.00 15.74
N GLN A 127 -15.67 -19.88 15.02
CA GLN A 127 -15.47 -19.82 13.57
C GLN A 127 -13.99 -19.70 13.19
N LEU A 128 -13.11 -19.40 14.15
CA LEU A 128 -11.69 -19.38 13.87
C LEU A 128 -11.20 -20.84 13.75
N PRO A 129 -10.55 -21.22 12.64
CA PRO A 129 -10.13 -22.59 12.38
C PRO A 129 -8.97 -23.03 13.28
N THR A 130 -9.16 -24.17 13.94
CA THR A 130 -8.16 -24.80 14.78
C THR A 130 -6.90 -25.11 13.99
N LEU A 131 -5.78 -24.52 14.42
CA LEU A 131 -4.46 -24.87 13.92
C LEU A 131 -4.11 -26.23 14.51
N ASN A 132 -4.17 -27.28 13.70
CA ASN A 132 -3.65 -28.57 14.09
C ASN A 132 -2.14 -28.40 14.32
N GLY A 133 -1.65 -28.85 15.48
CA GLY A 133 -0.39 -28.45 16.13
C GLY A 133 0.93 -28.75 15.42
N ASP A 134 0.93 -29.01 14.12
CA ASP A 134 2.15 -29.07 13.34
C ASP A 134 2.52 -27.64 12.96
N GLY A 135 3.61 -27.13 13.54
CA GLY A 135 4.09 -25.75 13.47
C GLY A 135 4.47 -25.22 12.07
N ASP A 136 3.64 -25.46 11.06
CA ASP A 136 3.74 -24.82 9.76
C ASP A 136 3.22 -23.38 9.85
N TYR A 137 4.14 -22.47 10.12
CA TYR A 137 3.91 -21.02 10.13
C TYR A 137 3.30 -20.50 8.82
N ARG A 138 3.34 -21.27 7.72
CA ARG A 138 2.63 -20.93 6.47
C ARG A 138 1.11 -21.01 6.62
N ASN A 139 0.59 -21.82 7.54
CA ASN A 139 -0.84 -21.90 7.86
C ASN A 139 -1.31 -20.84 8.87
N LEU A 140 -0.41 -20.25 9.65
CA LEU A 140 -0.72 -19.14 10.58
C LEU A 140 -1.09 -17.85 9.85
N LEU A 141 -0.59 -17.72 8.62
CA LEU A 141 -0.95 -16.70 7.66
C LEU A 141 -1.81 -17.30 6.54
N ASN A 142 -2.50 -18.44 6.74
CA ASN A 142 -3.46 -18.89 5.74
C ASN A 142 -4.69 -18.01 5.89
N PRO A 143 -4.86 -16.99 5.05
CA PRO A 143 -5.74 -15.92 5.42
C PRO A 143 -7.19 -16.21 4.99
N ARG A 144 -7.39 -17.33 4.29
CA ARG A 144 -8.68 -17.99 4.06
C ARG A 144 -9.40 -18.40 5.35
N LEU A 145 -8.71 -18.38 6.48
CA LEU A 145 -9.16 -18.87 7.77
C LEU A 145 -9.81 -17.79 8.65
N PHE A 146 -9.74 -16.52 8.28
CA PHE A 146 -10.24 -15.41 9.09
C PHE A 146 -11.29 -14.62 8.30
N ASN A 147 -12.22 -13.95 8.99
CA ASN A 147 -13.13 -13.04 8.31
C ASN A 147 -12.34 -11.86 7.73
N ARG A 148 -12.69 -11.42 6.52
CA ARG A 148 -12.08 -10.27 5.84
C ARG A 148 -12.13 -8.98 6.67
N LYS A 149 -13.07 -8.90 7.62
CA LYS A 149 -13.21 -7.76 8.52
C LYS A 149 -12.22 -7.75 9.66
N ASP A 150 -11.61 -8.88 10.02
CA ASP A 150 -10.91 -9.03 11.30
C ASP A 150 -9.42 -8.69 11.18
N TRP A 151 -8.88 -8.64 9.96
CA TRP A 151 -7.46 -8.39 9.73
C TRP A 151 -7.20 -7.92 8.29
N TYR A 152 -5.99 -7.43 8.04
CA TYR A 152 -5.53 -7.03 6.72
C TYR A 152 -4.04 -7.31 6.52
N TRP A 153 -3.63 -7.50 5.27
CA TRP A 153 -2.21 -7.60 4.95
C TRP A 153 -1.63 -6.21 4.67
N ASN A 154 -0.60 -5.83 5.43
CA ASN A 154 0.07 -4.56 5.27
C ASN A 154 1.57 -4.75 5.01
N PRO A 155 1.98 -4.95 3.75
CA PRO A 155 3.37 -4.99 3.41
C PRO A 155 3.95 -3.57 3.46
N CYS A 156 4.54 -3.20 4.60
CA CYS A 156 5.45 -2.05 4.68
C CYS A 156 6.73 -2.41 3.90
N PHE A 157 6.71 -2.22 2.58
CA PHE A 157 7.93 -2.31 1.79
C PHE A 157 8.81 -1.10 2.09
N ALA A 158 9.98 -1.38 2.64
CA ALA A 158 11.08 -0.43 2.69
C ALA A 158 11.33 0.14 1.29
N LEU A 159 11.14 1.44 1.11
CA LEU A 159 11.33 2.10 -0.18
C LEU A 159 12.77 2.04 -0.68
N ASP A 160 13.72 2.06 0.25
CA ASP A 160 15.14 1.85 -0.01
C ASP A 160 15.41 0.49 -0.69
N LYS A 161 14.58 -0.54 -0.43
CA LYS A 161 14.67 -1.84 -1.12
C LYS A 161 14.09 -1.83 -2.53
N LEU A 162 13.27 -0.86 -2.90
CA LEU A 162 12.92 -0.63 -4.30
C LEU A 162 14.10 0.01 -5.06
N GLY A 163 15.07 0.61 -4.36
CA GLY A 163 16.28 1.17 -4.97
C GLY A 163 16.02 2.42 -5.82
N LEU A 164 14.91 3.11 -5.59
CA LEU A 164 14.44 4.22 -6.41
C LEU A 164 14.40 5.51 -5.58
N VAL A 165 15.37 6.40 -5.81
CA VAL A 165 15.17 7.83 -5.53
C VAL A 165 14.43 8.38 -6.73
N TRP A 166 13.20 8.86 -6.52
CA TRP A 166 12.27 9.21 -7.58
C TRP A 166 12.33 10.71 -7.88
N ARG A 167 12.36 11.11 -9.15
CA ARG A 167 12.07 12.49 -9.58
C ARG A 167 11.31 12.46 -10.91
N TYR A 168 10.17 13.15 -10.95
CA TYR A 168 9.44 13.39 -12.18
C TYR A 168 10.24 14.40 -13.00
N THR A 169 10.58 14.04 -14.23
CA THR A 169 11.05 15.01 -15.21
C THR A 169 9.85 15.25 -16.12
N PRO A 170 9.27 16.46 -16.15
CA PRO A 170 8.21 16.75 -17.10
C PRO A 170 8.69 16.38 -18.49
N SER A 171 7.81 15.80 -19.32
CA SER A 171 8.10 15.62 -20.74
C SER A 171 8.59 16.96 -21.28
N PRO A 172 9.68 17.01 -22.08
CA PRO A 172 10.13 18.25 -22.67
C PRO A 172 8.93 18.84 -23.40
N SER A 173 8.45 19.99 -22.92
CA SER A 173 7.33 20.70 -23.53
C SER A 173 7.65 20.83 -25.01
N GLU A 174 6.75 20.36 -25.89
CA GLU A 174 6.90 20.60 -27.33
C GLU A 174 7.16 22.10 -27.51
N PRO A 175 8.20 22.49 -28.28
CA PRO A 175 8.52 23.88 -28.47
C PRO A 175 7.28 24.58 -29.02
N SER A 176 6.80 25.55 -28.25
CA SER A 176 5.67 26.39 -28.62
C SER A 176 5.88 26.89 -30.05
N ALA A 177 4.95 26.59 -30.95
CA ALA A 177 4.99 26.95 -32.36
C ALA A 177 5.01 28.47 -32.62
N VAL A 178 5.03 29.28 -31.57
CA VAL A 178 4.98 30.75 -31.61
C VAL A 178 6.36 31.38 -31.91
N GLU A 179 7.47 30.65 -31.85
CA GLU A 179 8.81 31.19 -32.15
C GLU A 179 9.35 30.91 -33.57
N ALA A 180 8.59 30.25 -34.45
CA ALA A 180 9.07 29.91 -35.79
C ALA A 180 8.93 31.05 -36.84
N THR A 181 8.34 32.19 -36.51
CA THR A 181 8.01 33.24 -37.50
C THR A 181 8.87 34.51 -37.43
N SER A 182 9.98 34.53 -36.68
CA SER A 182 10.81 35.74 -36.52
C SER A 182 12.23 35.67 -37.09
N ARG A 183 12.52 34.73 -38.01
CA ARG A 183 13.84 34.63 -38.68
C ARG A 183 13.81 34.57 -40.20
N LEU A 184 12.82 35.22 -40.82
CA LEU A 184 12.79 35.45 -42.27
C LEU A 184 12.39 36.90 -42.59
N LEU A 185 13.16 37.87 -42.10
CA LEU A 185 13.28 39.22 -42.67
C LEU A 185 14.71 39.72 -42.48
#